data_AF-A0A918ZCK5-F1
#
_entry.id   AF-A0A918ZCK5-F1
#
_cell.length_a   1.000
_cell.length_b   1.000
_cell.length_c   1.000
_cell.angle_alpha   90.00
_cell.angle_beta   90.00
_cell.angle_gamma   90.00
#
_symmetry.space_group_name_H-M   'P 1'
#
loop_
_entity.id
_entity.type
_entity.pdbx_description
1 polymer ?
#
loop_
_entity_poly.entity_id
_entity_poly.type
_entity_poly.pdbx_seq_one_letter_code
_entity_poly.pdbx_strand_id
1 'polypeptide(L)'
;MAFTTALAAGLLTACGGDGDEGPPEEVAKAVEKQCAGRIDPDGLDMGLADGVKQTLDGRWERDGAGGCVWSAQEDGRFWTPVDLDVIRVRSPAAARKDARTFCDRMREDTRHHAGYVDKGTYCAAYENSAALRAHVAHGAVGPYRVELTLSGPRPLKDEHYKAPRERIAHVLDDVRAYYEERDR
;
A
#
# COMPACT_ATOMS: atom_id res chain seq x y z
N MET A 1 60.70 9.59 26.73
CA MET A 1 59.29 10.03 26.73
C MET A 1 58.81 9.92 25.28
N ALA A 2 58.19 8.79 24.94
CA ALA A 2 56.75 8.57 24.89
C ALA A 2 56.16 8.99 23.54
N PHE A 3 55.82 7.97 22.75
CA PHE A 3 55.16 8.01 21.45
C PHE A 3 53.79 8.70 21.52
N THR A 4 53.37 9.37 20.44
CA THR A 4 51.96 9.38 20.05
C THR A 4 51.80 9.61 18.55
N THR A 5 51.58 8.50 17.85
CA THR A 5 50.88 8.40 16.56
C THR A 5 49.45 8.94 16.76
N ALA A 6 49.03 9.92 15.96
CA ALA A 6 47.63 10.32 15.89
C ALA A 6 46.93 9.51 14.79
N LEU A 7 46.10 8.57 15.23
CA LEU A 7 45.12 7.85 14.44
C LEU A 7 43.97 8.77 14.02
N ALA A 8 43.44 8.48 12.84
CA ALA A 8 42.17 8.89 12.21
C ALA A 8 41.14 9.69 13.03
N ALA A 9 40.58 10.73 12.39
CA ALA A 9 39.17 11.06 12.52
C ALA A 9 38.61 11.35 11.12
N GLY A 10 37.53 10.64 10.79
CA GLY A 10 36.97 10.53 9.45
C GLY A 10 36.34 11.80 8.91
N LEU A 11 36.36 11.88 7.59
CA LEU A 11 35.47 12.72 6.79
C LEU A 11 34.87 11.80 5.73
N LEU A 12 33.87 11.00 6.12
CA LEU A 12 32.84 10.59 5.18
C LEU A 12 31.89 11.78 5.07
N THR A 13 32.18 12.67 4.14
CA THR A 13 31.21 13.59 3.56
C THR A 13 30.15 12.77 2.85
N ALA A 14 29.15 12.29 3.58
CA ALA A 14 27.87 11.91 3.02
C ALA A 14 27.05 13.19 2.86
N CYS A 15 27.27 13.87 1.74
CA CYS A 15 26.38 14.90 1.21
C CYS A 15 25.97 14.41 -0.18
N GLY A 16 24.74 13.95 -0.31
CA GLY A 16 24.20 13.37 -1.53
C GLY A 16 22.81 12.81 -1.27
N GLY A 17 21.91 13.66 -0.78
CA GLY A 17 20.50 13.35 -0.75
C GLY A 17 19.92 13.58 -2.14
N ASP A 18 19.60 12.47 -2.80
CA ASP A 18 18.51 12.30 -3.75
C ASP A 18 17.97 10.90 -3.45
N GLY A 19 17.15 10.86 -2.38
CA GLY A 19 16.63 9.65 -1.78
C GLY A 19 15.56 9.03 -2.65
N ASP A 20 16.01 8.14 -3.52
CA ASP A 20 15.22 7.16 -4.28
C ASP A 20 15.61 5.74 -3.80
N GLU A 21 15.93 5.62 -2.51
CA GLU A 21 16.15 4.31 -1.88
C GLU A 21 14.77 3.77 -1.52
N GLY A 22 14.30 2.82 -2.33
CA GLY A 22 13.09 2.05 -2.06
C GLY A 22 13.12 1.36 -0.68
N PRO A 23 12.09 0.57 -0.34
CA PRO A 23 11.99 -0.03 0.98
C PRO A 23 13.25 -0.87 1.30
N PRO A 24 13.64 -0.97 2.58
CA PRO A 24 14.77 -1.80 2.97
C PRO A 24 14.67 -3.21 2.36
N GLU A 25 15.80 -3.78 1.92
CA GLU A 25 15.82 -5.06 1.17
C GLU A 25 15.04 -6.19 1.86
N GLU A 26 15.07 -6.26 3.19
CA GLU A 26 14.31 -7.24 3.97
C GLU A 26 12.79 -7.04 3.85
N VAL A 27 12.34 -5.79 3.84
CA VAL A 27 10.93 -5.42 3.63
C VAL A 27 10.53 -5.75 2.19
N ALA A 28 11.37 -5.44 1.21
CA ALA A 28 11.09 -5.74 -0.19
C ALA A 28 10.89 -7.24 -0.43
N LYS A 29 11.79 -8.08 0.09
CA LYS A 29 11.66 -9.55 0.04
C LYS A 29 10.42 -10.04 0.78
N ALA A 30 10.07 -9.42 1.91
CA ALA A 30 8.87 -9.77 2.65
C ALA A 30 7.60 -9.44 1.86
N VAL A 31 7.53 -8.27 1.22
CA VAL A 31 6.41 -7.87 0.34
C VAL A 31 6.28 -8.87 -0.81
N GLU A 32 7.36 -9.10 -1.56
CA GLU A 32 7.34 -10.00 -2.71
C GLU A 32 6.84 -11.40 -2.33
N LYS A 33 7.34 -11.94 -1.21
CA LYS A 33 6.95 -13.25 -0.71
C LYS A 33 5.50 -13.29 -0.22
N GLN A 34 5.10 -12.34 0.64
CA GLN A 34 3.82 -12.40 1.34
C GLN A 34 2.66 -11.91 0.46
N CYS A 35 2.89 -10.94 -0.42
CA CYS A 35 1.92 -10.53 -1.43
C CYS A 35 1.99 -11.40 -2.71
N ALA A 36 2.87 -12.41 -2.72
CA ALA A 36 3.00 -13.42 -3.77
C ALA A 36 3.08 -12.81 -5.19
N GLY A 37 3.92 -11.77 -5.32
CA GLY A 37 4.20 -11.07 -6.58
C GLY A 37 3.08 -10.20 -7.16
N ARG A 38 2.02 -9.91 -6.40
CA ARG A 38 0.90 -9.05 -6.86
C ARG A 38 1.14 -7.56 -6.70
N ILE A 39 2.15 -7.20 -5.94
CA ILE A 39 2.48 -5.83 -5.63
C ILE A 39 3.99 -5.70 -5.74
N ASP A 40 4.44 -4.68 -6.46
CA ASP A 40 5.84 -4.27 -6.44
C ASP A 40 6.16 -3.67 -5.06
N PRO A 41 7.23 -4.12 -4.37
CA PRO A 41 7.67 -3.51 -3.12
C PRO A 41 7.78 -1.99 -3.16
N ASP A 42 8.27 -1.42 -4.26
CA ASP A 42 8.46 0.02 -4.41
C ASP A 42 7.11 0.76 -4.48
N GLY A 43 6.07 0.08 -4.95
CA GLY A 43 4.69 0.58 -4.94
C GLY A 43 4.08 0.69 -3.55
N LEU A 44 4.70 0.11 -2.52
CA LEU A 44 4.22 0.13 -1.14
C LEU A 44 5.10 0.92 -0.17
N ASP A 45 6.11 1.65 -0.62
CA ASP A 45 6.97 2.39 0.32
C ASP A 45 6.14 3.37 1.18
N MET A 46 6.00 3.04 2.47
CA MET A 46 5.21 3.78 3.43
C MET A 46 6.03 4.85 4.18
N GLY A 47 7.37 4.87 4.04
CA GLY A 47 8.24 5.78 4.79
C GLY A 47 8.09 5.65 6.31
N LEU A 48 8.00 4.42 6.81
CA LEU A 48 7.90 4.16 8.25
C LEU A 48 9.18 4.59 8.97
N ALA A 49 9.04 5.20 10.14
CA ALA A 49 10.17 5.70 10.91
C ALA A 49 11.09 4.57 11.40
N ASP A 50 12.36 4.91 11.63
CA ASP A 50 13.33 4.00 12.23
C ASP A 50 12.84 3.50 13.59
N GLY A 51 13.00 2.19 13.83
CA GLY A 51 12.61 1.55 15.09
C GLY A 51 11.14 1.09 15.15
N VAL A 52 10.31 1.41 14.15
CA VAL A 52 8.98 0.79 14.01
C VAL A 52 9.15 -0.68 13.68
N LYS A 53 8.57 -1.56 14.51
CA LYS A 53 8.54 -3.01 14.26
C LYS A 53 7.47 -3.32 13.22
N GLN A 54 7.78 -4.21 12.29
CA GLN A 54 6.94 -4.46 11.14
C GLN A 54 6.76 -5.96 10.90
N THR A 55 5.55 -6.36 10.53
CA THR A 55 5.23 -7.74 10.15
C THR A 55 4.42 -7.71 8.87
N LEU A 56 4.76 -8.59 7.93
CA LEU A 56 3.97 -8.83 6.73
C LEU A 56 3.46 -10.26 6.74
N ASP A 57 2.14 -10.40 6.58
CA ASP A 57 1.45 -11.68 6.57
C ASP A 57 0.62 -11.80 5.31
N GLY A 58 0.82 -12.90 4.58
CA GLY A 58 0.13 -13.19 3.33
C GLY A 58 -0.64 -14.49 3.39
N ARG A 59 -1.83 -14.52 2.77
CA ARG A 59 -2.58 -15.76 2.55
C ARG A 59 -3.17 -15.75 1.16
N TRP A 60 -2.84 -16.79 0.38
CA TRP A 60 -3.32 -16.93 -1.00
C TRP A 60 -3.89 -18.32 -1.25
N GLU A 61 -5.07 -18.34 -1.84
CA GLU A 61 -5.77 -19.55 -2.27
C GLU A 61 -5.36 -19.93 -3.70
N ARG A 62 -5.54 -21.21 -4.06
CA ARG A 62 -5.17 -21.72 -5.39
C ARG A 62 -5.89 -21.00 -6.52
N ASP A 63 -7.12 -20.56 -6.27
CA ASP A 63 -7.94 -19.86 -7.25
C ASP A 63 -7.58 -18.38 -7.41
N GLY A 64 -6.54 -17.93 -6.73
CA GLY A 64 -6.02 -16.57 -6.81
C GLY A 64 -6.64 -15.62 -5.80
N ALA A 65 -7.69 -15.98 -5.06
CA ALA A 65 -8.18 -15.14 -3.96
C ALA A 65 -7.18 -15.13 -2.80
N GLY A 66 -7.26 -14.11 -1.95
CA GLY A 66 -6.38 -13.96 -0.80
C GLY A 66 -6.01 -12.51 -0.54
N GLY A 67 -5.01 -12.29 0.29
CA GLY A 67 -4.58 -10.97 0.66
C GLY A 67 -3.21 -10.94 1.31
N CYS A 68 -2.69 -9.74 1.49
CA CYS A 68 -1.53 -9.51 2.32
C CYS A 68 -1.75 -8.28 3.20
N VAL A 69 -1.27 -8.38 4.45
CA VAL A 69 -1.43 -7.37 5.48
C VAL A 69 -0.04 -6.98 5.96
N TRP A 70 0.25 -5.69 5.94
CA TRP A 70 1.42 -5.11 6.58
C TRP A 70 0.97 -4.46 7.87
N SER A 71 1.54 -4.92 8.98
CA SER A 71 1.30 -4.43 10.32
C SER A 71 2.54 -3.72 10.87
N ALA A 72 2.32 -2.67 11.64
CA ALA A 72 3.37 -1.88 12.27
C ALA A 72 3.10 -1.67 13.76
N GLN A 73 4.18 -1.62 14.55
CA GLN A 73 4.13 -1.39 15.99
C GLN A 73 5.19 -0.37 16.43
N GLU A 74 4.75 0.65 17.17
CA GLU A 74 5.58 1.70 17.76
C GLU A 74 5.07 1.98 19.18
N ASP A 75 5.98 2.01 20.16
CA ASP A 75 5.65 2.27 21.58
C ASP A 75 4.47 1.44 22.13
N GLY A 76 4.38 0.18 21.69
CA GLY A 76 3.31 -0.75 22.09
C GLY A 76 1.97 -0.53 21.39
N ARG A 77 1.84 0.48 20.52
CA ARG A 77 0.65 0.72 19.70
C ARG A 77 0.78 0.01 18.36
N PHE A 78 -0.28 -0.66 17.96
CA PHE A 78 -0.34 -1.45 16.73
C PHE A 78 -1.27 -0.79 15.70
N TRP A 79 -0.89 -0.82 14.43
CA TRP A 79 -1.76 -0.44 13.32
C TRP A 79 -1.41 -1.20 12.04
N THR A 80 -2.30 -1.11 11.06
CA THR A 80 -2.16 -1.79 9.76
C THR A 80 -1.91 -0.73 8.68
N PRO A 81 -0.64 -0.44 8.33
CA PRO A 81 -0.33 0.50 7.26
C PRO A 81 -0.90 0.09 5.90
N VAL A 82 -0.93 -1.21 5.59
CA VAL A 82 -1.41 -1.74 4.31
C VAL A 82 -2.27 -2.97 4.56
N ASP A 83 -3.44 -3.02 3.92
CA ASP A 83 -4.29 -4.20 3.85
C ASP A 83 -4.80 -4.38 2.42
N LEU A 84 -4.34 -5.42 1.73
CA LEU A 84 -4.82 -5.82 0.41
C LEU A 84 -5.68 -7.07 0.57
N ASP A 85 -6.92 -7.00 0.07
CA ASP A 85 -7.81 -8.15 -0.09
C ASP A 85 -8.23 -8.31 -1.56
N VAL A 86 -8.08 -9.54 -2.07
CA VAL A 86 -8.47 -9.93 -3.42
C VAL A 86 -9.45 -11.09 -3.33
N ILE A 87 -10.68 -10.82 -3.74
CA ILE A 87 -11.80 -11.75 -3.60
C ILE A 87 -12.24 -12.22 -4.97
N ARG A 88 -12.20 -13.53 -5.17
CA ARG A 88 -12.76 -14.14 -6.36
C ARG A 88 -14.28 -14.14 -6.29
N VAL A 89 -14.92 -13.59 -7.31
CA VAL A 89 -16.37 -13.64 -7.47
C VAL A 89 -16.75 -14.48 -8.69
N ARG A 90 -18.06 -14.74 -8.83
CA ARG A 90 -18.59 -15.67 -9.83
C ARG A 90 -18.21 -15.36 -11.30
N SER A 91 -17.98 -14.10 -11.63
CA SER A 91 -17.67 -13.68 -13.01
C SER A 91 -17.08 -12.26 -13.06
N PRO A 92 -16.43 -11.89 -14.18
CA PRO A 92 -15.93 -10.52 -14.35
C PRO A 92 -17.01 -9.45 -14.30
N ALA A 93 -18.20 -9.75 -14.84
CA ALA A 93 -19.33 -8.83 -14.76
C ALA A 93 -19.82 -8.61 -13.32
N ALA A 94 -19.74 -9.63 -12.46
CA ALA A 94 -20.05 -9.51 -11.05
C ALA A 94 -19.01 -8.64 -10.32
N ALA A 95 -17.72 -8.86 -10.56
CA ALA A 95 -16.64 -8.08 -9.93
C ALA A 95 -16.79 -6.58 -10.23
N ARG A 96 -17.01 -6.23 -11.51
CA ARG A 96 -17.23 -4.84 -11.92
C ARG A 96 -18.51 -4.23 -11.37
N LYS A 97 -19.56 -5.03 -11.15
CA LYS A 97 -20.82 -4.54 -10.55
C LYS A 97 -20.62 -4.25 -9.07
N ASP A 98 -19.96 -5.15 -8.36
CA ASP A 98 -19.70 -5.02 -6.93
C ASP A 98 -18.78 -3.83 -6.67
N ALA A 99 -17.67 -3.71 -7.42
CA ALA A 99 -16.77 -2.56 -7.33
C ALA A 99 -17.51 -1.23 -7.56
N ARG A 100 -18.33 -1.13 -8.62
CA ARG A 100 -19.15 0.08 -8.87
C ARG A 100 -20.11 0.39 -7.74
N THR A 101 -20.78 -0.62 -7.19
CA THR A 101 -21.68 -0.45 -6.04
C THR A 101 -20.94 0.10 -4.82
N PHE A 102 -19.69 -0.32 -4.59
CA PHE A 102 -18.84 0.27 -3.56
C PHE A 102 -18.47 1.72 -3.88
N CYS A 103 -18.07 2.01 -5.12
CA CYS A 103 -17.74 3.35 -5.57
C CYS A 103 -18.89 4.34 -5.41
N ASP A 104 -20.12 3.93 -5.76
CA ASP A 104 -21.32 4.76 -5.60
C ASP A 104 -21.58 5.05 -4.12
N ARG A 105 -21.49 4.04 -3.25
CA ARG A 105 -21.64 4.24 -1.80
C ARG A 105 -20.58 5.16 -1.19
N MET A 106 -19.31 5.01 -1.55
CA MET A 106 -18.25 5.89 -1.07
C MET A 106 -18.42 7.32 -1.59
N ARG A 107 -18.96 7.48 -2.80
CA ARG A 107 -19.26 8.80 -3.37
C ARG A 107 -20.37 9.50 -2.61
N GLU A 108 -21.37 8.76 -2.13
CA GLU A 108 -22.52 9.32 -1.41
C GLU A 108 -22.24 9.51 0.10
N ASP A 109 -21.29 8.78 0.66
CA ASP A 109 -20.94 8.87 2.07
C ASP A 109 -20.01 10.05 2.36
N THR A 110 -20.54 11.05 3.05
CA THR A 110 -19.78 12.24 3.48
C THR A 110 -18.53 11.93 4.32
N ARG A 111 -18.43 10.75 4.95
CA ARG A 111 -17.23 10.29 5.68
C ARG A 111 -16.06 9.94 4.76
N HIS A 112 -16.36 9.63 3.49
CA HIS A 112 -15.46 9.18 2.44
C HIS A 112 -15.18 10.24 1.37
N HIS A 113 -15.87 11.39 1.46
CA HIS A 113 -15.81 12.43 0.44
C HIS A 113 -14.42 13.04 0.24
N ALA A 114 -13.64 13.13 1.32
CA ALA A 114 -12.31 13.72 1.25
C ALA A 114 -11.42 12.88 0.34
N GLY A 115 -11.01 13.46 -0.79
CA GLY A 115 -10.06 12.82 -1.68
C GLY A 115 -10.63 11.79 -2.64
N TYR A 116 -11.96 11.68 -2.77
CA TYR A 116 -12.59 10.74 -3.69
C TYR A 116 -12.05 10.88 -5.13
N VAL A 117 -11.75 9.75 -5.76
CA VAL A 117 -11.38 9.64 -7.17
C VAL A 117 -12.03 8.41 -7.79
N ASP A 118 -12.40 8.51 -9.06
CA ASP A 118 -12.93 7.42 -9.88
C ASP A 118 -12.09 7.35 -11.18
N LYS A 119 -11.59 6.17 -11.49
CA LYS A 119 -10.76 5.86 -12.67
C LYS A 119 -11.37 4.76 -13.54
N GLY A 120 -12.66 4.50 -13.40
CA GLY A 120 -13.44 3.57 -14.23
C GLY A 120 -13.26 2.09 -13.87
N THR A 121 -12.03 1.63 -13.60
CA THR A 121 -11.74 0.27 -13.11
C THR A 121 -11.63 0.20 -11.59
N TYR A 122 -11.42 1.35 -10.95
CA TYR A 122 -11.37 1.49 -9.50
C TYR A 122 -11.81 2.88 -9.05
N CYS A 123 -12.09 3.00 -7.76
CA CYS A 123 -12.27 4.26 -7.06
C CYS A 123 -11.50 4.24 -5.74
N ALA A 124 -11.18 5.42 -5.21
CA ALA A 124 -10.52 5.55 -3.92
C ALA A 124 -11.01 6.78 -3.17
N ALA A 125 -10.94 6.75 -1.83
CA ALA A 125 -11.44 7.78 -0.92
C ALA A 125 -10.64 7.77 0.40
N TYR A 126 -10.78 8.80 1.23
CA TYR A 126 -10.26 8.80 2.61
C TYR A 126 -11.40 8.54 3.61
N GLU A 127 -11.31 7.45 4.38
CA GLU A 127 -12.25 7.10 5.45
C GLU A 127 -11.81 7.77 6.76
N ASN A 128 -12.58 8.76 7.22
CA ASN A 128 -12.31 9.50 8.46
C ASN A 128 -13.07 8.95 9.67
N SER A 129 -13.29 7.63 9.71
CA SER A 129 -13.85 6.96 10.89
C SER A 129 -12.83 6.88 12.03
N ALA A 130 -13.30 6.78 13.27
CA ALA A 130 -12.42 6.56 14.42
C ALA A 130 -11.69 5.21 14.37
N ALA A 131 -12.19 4.26 13.58
CA ALA A 131 -11.69 2.90 13.51
C ALA A 131 -10.56 2.72 12.47
N LEU A 132 -10.62 3.42 11.32
CA LEU A 132 -9.76 3.10 10.18
C LEU A 132 -8.79 4.23 9.76
N ARG A 133 -9.21 5.50 9.81
CA ARG A 133 -8.40 6.70 9.43
C ARG A 133 -7.39 6.45 8.30
N ALA A 134 -7.87 6.04 7.13
CA ALA A 134 -7.01 5.58 6.04
C ALA A 134 -7.60 5.93 4.67
N HIS A 135 -6.78 5.83 3.64
CA HIS A 135 -7.26 5.78 2.28
C HIS A 135 -7.77 4.36 1.97
N VAL A 136 -8.96 4.27 1.40
CA VAL A 136 -9.55 3.01 0.93
C VAL A 136 -9.74 3.07 -0.57
N ALA A 137 -9.47 1.97 -1.26
CA ALA A 137 -9.67 1.82 -2.68
C ALA A 137 -10.36 0.51 -3.00
N HIS A 138 -11.26 0.55 -3.99
CA HIS A 138 -12.00 -0.61 -4.47
C HIS A 138 -11.90 -0.68 -5.98
N GLY A 139 -11.57 -1.85 -6.52
CA GLY A 139 -11.43 -2.09 -7.94
C GLY A 139 -11.90 -3.47 -8.38
N ALA A 140 -11.83 -3.72 -9.68
CA ALA A 140 -12.11 -5.02 -10.27
C ALA A 140 -11.11 -5.36 -11.37
N VAL A 141 -10.59 -6.59 -11.32
CA VAL A 141 -9.67 -7.16 -12.31
C VAL A 141 -10.15 -8.55 -12.68
N GLY A 142 -10.53 -8.79 -13.94
CA GLY A 142 -11.12 -10.07 -14.33
C GLY A 142 -12.28 -10.46 -13.39
N PRO A 143 -12.35 -11.71 -12.89
CA PRO A 143 -13.32 -12.17 -11.90
C PRO A 143 -12.97 -11.81 -10.44
N TYR A 144 -12.01 -10.92 -10.20
CA TYR A 144 -11.53 -10.55 -8.88
C TYR A 144 -11.99 -9.14 -8.50
N ARG A 145 -12.49 -9.01 -7.28
CA ARG A 145 -12.68 -7.74 -6.58
C ARG A 145 -11.42 -7.45 -5.78
N VAL A 146 -10.92 -6.22 -5.85
CA VAL A 146 -9.73 -5.78 -5.13
C VAL A 146 -10.13 -4.70 -4.14
N GLU A 147 -9.72 -4.85 -2.89
CA GLU A 147 -9.89 -3.86 -1.82
C GLU A 147 -8.52 -3.55 -1.24
N LEU A 148 -8.19 -2.27 -1.10
CA LEU A 148 -6.91 -1.80 -0.58
C LEU A 148 -7.14 -0.73 0.47
N THR A 149 -6.53 -0.91 1.64
CA THR A 149 -6.42 0.14 2.66
C THR A 149 -4.96 0.57 2.78
N LEU A 150 -4.74 1.89 2.76
CA LEU A 150 -3.44 2.51 2.98
C LEU A 150 -3.54 3.58 4.06
N SER A 151 -2.87 3.36 5.18
CA SER A 151 -2.73 4.37 6.23
C SER A 151 -1.95 5.57 5.70
N GLY A 152 -2.36 6.77 6.09
CA GLY A 152 -1.70 7.99 5.68
C GLY A 152 -2.19 9.19 6.47
N PRO A 153 -1.46 10.32 6.41
CA PRO A 153 -1.91 11.54 7.05
C PRO A 153 -3.28 11.93 6.52
N ARG A 154 -4.17 12.39 7.43
CA ARG A 154 -5.46 12.93 7.02
C ARG A 154 -5.21 14.08 6.02
N PRO A 155 -5.89 14.06 4.87
CA PRO A 155 -5.72 15.14 3.92
C PRO A 155 -6.38 16.41 4.45
N LEU A 156 -5.58 17.47 4.59
CA LEU A 156 -6.03 18.81 4.98
C LEU A 156 -5.95 19.83 3.83
N LYS A 157 -5.25 19.50 2.73
CA LYS A 157 -5.06 20.31 1.51
C LYS A 157 -4.87 19.42 0.27
N ASP A 158 -5.05 19.99 -0.93
CA ASP A 158 -5.02 19.24 -2.19
C ASP A 158 -3.71 18.48 -2.47
N GLU A 159 -2.57 19.05 -2.10
CA GLU A 159 -1.24 18.45 -2.30
C GLU A 159 -1.05 17.14 -1.50
N HIS A 160 -1.70 17.01 -0.35
CA HIS A 160 -1.60 15.81 0.49
C HIS A 160 -2.36 14.61 -0.08
N TYR A 161 -3.22 14.79 -1.08
CA TYR A 161 -3.86 13.66 -1.75
C TYR A 161 -2.97 13.01 -2.80
N LYS A 162 -1.97 13.71 -3.34
CA LYS A 162 -1.23 13.25 -4.51
C LYS A 162 -0.49 11.93 -4.24
N ALA A 163 0.37 11.93 -3.22
CA ALA A 163 1.21 10.76 -2.92
C ALA A 163 0.40 9.50 -2.55
N PRO A 164 -0.61 9.54 -1.64
CA PRO A 164 -1.43 8.36 -1.38
C PRO A 164 -2.20 7.87 -2.62
N ARG A 165 -2.69 8.78 -3.47
CA ARG A 165 -3.40 8.39 -4.71
C ARG A 165 -2.48 7.73 -5.73
N GLU A 166 -1.25 8.21 -5.88
CA GLU A 166 -0.24 7.61 -6.75
C GLU A 166 0.14 6.21 -6.26
N ARG A 167 0.32 6.04 -4.95
CA ARG A 167 0.58 4.73 -4.33
C ARG A 167 -0.56 3.74 -4.54
N ILE A 168 -1.81 4.16 -4.31
CA ILE A 168 -3.00 3.35 -4.61
C ILE A 168 -3.04 2.94 -6.08
N ALA A 169 -2.81 3.88 -6.99
CA ALA A 169 -2.85 3.63 -8.43
C ALA A 169 -1.80 2.58 -8.82
N HIS A 170 -0.58 2.72 -8.30
CA HIS A 170 0.52 1.79 -8.55
C HIS A 170 0.16 0.37 -8.09
N VAL A 171 -0.26 0.20 -6.84
CA VAL A 171 -0.65 -1.12 -6.30
C VAL A 171 -1.78 -1.76 -7.11
N LEU A 172 -2.78 -0.98 -7.52
CA LEU A 172 -3.89 -1.51 -8.33
C LEU A 172 -3.44 -1.87 -9.76
N ASP A 173 -2.49 -1.13 -10.32
CA ASP A 173 -1.91 -1.44 -11.63
C ASP A 173 -1.05 -2.72 -11.57
N ASP A 174 -0.30 -2.95 -10.50
CA ASP A 174 0.48 -4.18 -10.26
C ASP A 174 -0.45 -5.40 -10.14
N VAL A 175 -1.49 -5.28 -9.31
CA VAL A 175 -2.49 -6.33 -9.14
C VAL A 175 -3.14 -6.64 -10.48
N ARG A 176 -3.50 -5.61 -11.26
CA ARG A 176 -4.05 -5.79 -12.60
C ARG A 176 -3.09 -6.54 -13.51
N ALA A 177 -1.83 -6.11 -13.60
CA ALA A 177 -0.82 -6.73 -14.45
C ALA A 177 -0.63 -8.21 -14.10
N TYR A 178 -0.53 -8.53 -12.81
CA TYR A 178 -0.38 -9.91 -12.33
C TYR A 178 -1.52 -10.82 -12.82
N TYR A 179 -2.77 -10.42 -12.65
CA TYR A 179 -3.91 -11.26 -13.05
C TYR A 179 -4.12 -11.29 -14.57
N GLU A 180 -3.79 -10.21 -15.29
CA GLU A 180 -3.79 -10.22 -16.75
C GLU A 180 -2.75 -11.19 -17.34
N GLU A 181 -1.60 -11.36 -16.70
CA GLU A 181 -0.60 -12.34 -17.11
C GLU A 181 -0.99 -13.77 -16.73
N ARG A 182 -1.54 -13.96 -15.53
CA ARG A 182 -2.00 -15.27 -15.05
C ARG A 182 -3.11 -15.89 -15.92
N ASP A 183 -4.00 -15.06 -16.45
CA ASP A 183 -5.17 -15.49 -17.23
C ASP A 183 -4.88 -15.63 -18.74
N ARG A 184 -3.64 -15.37 -19.20
CA ARG A 184 -3.18 -15.62 -20.58
C ARG A 184 -2.82 -17.09 -20.81
#